data_AF-A0A4R2C0E1-F1
#
_entry.id   AF-A0A4R2C0E1-F1
#
_cell.length_a   1.000
_cell.length_b   1.000
_cell.length_c   1.000
_cell.angle_alpha   90.00
_cell.angle_beta   90.00
_cell.angle_gamma   90.00
#
_symmetry.space_group_name_H-M   'P 1'
#
loop_
_entity.id
_entity.type
_entity.pdbx_description
1 polymer ?
#
loop_
_entity_poly.entity_id
_entity_poly.type
_entity_poly.pdbx_seq_one_letter_code
_entity_poly.pdbx_strand_id
1 'polypeptide(L)' 'MRYVVTHYLPGQDATESTVTDAAGVTELVRKAALTGSRVHVRPVSEAEQATPASGSDASTP' A
#
# COMPACT_ATOMS: atom_id res chain seq x y z
N MET A 1 11.27 -7.49 4.88
CA MET A 1 10.82 -6.24 5.53
C MET A 1 9.63 -5.73 4.73
N ARG A 2 8.44 -5.69 5.33
CA ARG A 2 7.20 -5.37 4.62
C ARG A 2 6.88 -3.88 4.79
N TYR A 3 6.38 -3.24 3.74
CA TYR A 3 6.03 -1.83 3.70
C TYR A 3 4.59 -1.65 3.23
N VAL A 4 3.86 -0.72 3.83
CA VAL A 4 2.60 -0.21 3.29
C VAL A 4 2.92 1.07 2.54
N VAL A 5 2.47 1.11 1.28
CA VAL A 5 2.60 2.27 0.40
C VAL A 5 1.19 2.78 0.12
N THR A 6 0.91 3.99 0.56
CA THR A 6 -0.37 4.67 0.31
C THR A 6 -0.19 5.63 -0.86
N HIS A 7 -0.98 5.46 -1.91
CA HIS A 7 -0.96 6.28 -3.13
C HIS A 7 -2.06 7.34 -3.06
N TYR A 8 -1.67 8.62 -3.18
CA TYR A 8 -2.59 9.74 -3.28
C TYR A 8 -2.62 10.25 -4.71
N LEU A 9 -3.70 9.93 -5.40
CA LEU A 9 -3.98 10.37 -6.76
C LEU A 9 -4.94 11.58 -6.68
N PRO A 10 -4.64 12.69 -7.37
CA PRO A 10 -5.52 13.86 -7.34
C PRO A 10 -6.89 13.50 -7.94
N GLY A 11 -7.95 13.64 -7.14
CA GLY A 11 -9.32 13.32 -7.53
C GLY A 11 -9.75 11.86 -7.31
N GLN A 12 -8.93 11.04 -6.65
CA GLN A 12 -9.29 9.68 -6.25
C GLN A 12 -9.03 9.48 -4.75
N ASP A 13 -9.76 8.54 -4.16
CA ASP A 13 -9.45 8.05 -2.81
C ASP A 13 -8.05 7.43 -2.76
N ALA A 14 -7.42 7.53 -1.61
CA ALA A 14 -6.07 7.02 -1.42
C ALA A 14 -6.07 5.48 -1.47
N THR A 15 -5.25 4.90 -2.35
CA THR A 15 -5.15 3.45 -2.50
C THR A 15 -3.95 2.94 -1.73
N GLU A 16 -4.16 2.02 -0.78
CA GLU A 16 -3.08 1.33 -0.09
C GLU A 16 -2.62 0.09 -0.85
N SER A 17 -1.31 -0.13 -0.88
CA SER A 17 -0.68 -1.32 -1.45
C SER A 17 0.44 -1.78 -0.54
N THR A 18 0.48 -3.08 -0.26
CA THR A 18 1.51 -3.66 0.59
C THR A 18 2.62 -4.25 -0.27
N VAL A 19 3.85 -3.84 -0.02
CA VAL A 19 5.05 -4.31 -0.72
C VAL A 19 5.95 -5.07 0.24
N THR A 20 6.56 -6.16 -0.23
CA THR A 20 7.35 -7.08 0.60
C THR A 20 8.85 -6.80 0.63
N ASP A 21 9.35 -5.93 -0.24
CA ASP A 21 10.77 -5.59 -0.35
C ASP A 21 11.04 -4.14 -0.75
N ALA A 22 12.30 -3.72 -0.60
CA ALA A 22 12.75 -2.36 -0.93
C ALA A 22 12.78 -2.09 -2.45
N ALA A 23 12.92 -3.13 -3.27
CA ALA A 23 12.93 -3.00 -4.72
C ALA A 23 11.55 -2.57 -5.24
N GLY A 24 10.48 -3.20 -4.75
CA GLY A 24 9.11 -2.83 -5.10
C GLY A 24 8.75 -1.42 -4.62
N VAL A 25 9.22 -1.01 -3.42
CA VAL A 25 9.05 0.37 -2.95
C VAL A 25 9.72 1.37 -3.90
N THR A 26 10.94 1.06 -4.35
CA THR A 26 11.70 1.91 -5.27
C THR A 26 10.97 2.09 -6.60
N GLU A 27 10.37 1.03 -7.14
CA GLU A 27 9.61 1.10 -8.38
C GLU A 27 8.31 1.93 -8.22
N LEU A 28 7.60 1.78 -7.10
CA LEU A 28 6.40 2.59 -6.83
C LEU A 28 6.73 4.09 -6.67
N VAL A 29 7.82 4.42 -5.97
CA VAL A 29 8.28 5.80 -5.83
C VAL A 29 8.67 6.38 -7.19
N ARG A 30 9.39 5.60 -8.01
CA ARG A 30 9.75 6.00 -9.38
C ARG A 30 8.50 6.29 -10.21
N LYS A 31 7.51 5.41 -10.20
CA LYS A 31 6.26 5.60 -10.94
C LYS A 31 5.50 6.83 -10.47
N ALA A 32 5.42 7.05 -9.16
CA ALA A 32 4.77 8.22 -8.57
C ALA A 32 5.43 9.54 -9.00
N ALA A 33 6.77 9.57 -9.06
CA ALA A 33 7.52 10.72 -9.55
C ALA A 33 7.20 11.04 -11.02
N LEU A 34 7.04 10.00 -11.86
CA LEU A 34 6.69 10.17 -13.28
C LEU A 34 5.25 10.67 -13.48
N THR A 35 4.32 10.31 -12.60
CA THR A 35 2.90 10.69 -12.72
C THR A 35 2.53 11.92 -11.88
N GLY A 36 3.48 12.50 -11.14
CA GLY A 36 3.20 13.60 -10.21
C GLY A 36 2.34 13.20 -9.01
N SER A 37 2.21 11.90 -8.75
CA SER A 37 1.43 11.37 -7.63
C SER A 37 2.23 11.41 -6.34
N ARG A 38 1.54 11.55 -5.19
CA ARG A 38 2.20 11.48 -3.87
C ARG A 38 2.10 10.06 -3.33
N VAL A 39 3.20 9.57 -2.76
CA VAL A 39 3.23 8.26 -2.09
C VAL A 39 3.71 8.44 -0.66
N HIS A 40 3.06 7.77 0.27
CA HIS A 40 3.48 7.67 1.67
C HIS A 40 3.91 6.24 1.95
N VAL A 41 5.16 6.05 2.37
CA VAL A 41 5.74 4.72 2.63
C VAL A 41 5.97 4.58 4.12
N ARG A 42 5.40 3.54 4.72
CA ARG A 42 5.63 3.20 6.13
C ARG A 42 6.02 1.72 6.27
N PRO A 43 6.96 1.38 7.17
CA PRO A 43 7.21 -0.01 7.53
C PRO A 43 5.96 -0.60 8.18
N VAL A 44 5.66 -1.87 7.89
CA VAL A 44 4.60 -2.61 8.57
C VAL A 44 5.15 -3.09 9.91
N SER A 45 4.59 -2.57 11.00
CA SER A 45 4.86 -3.05 12.35
C SER A 45 4.40 -4.51 12.48
N GLU A 46 5.09 -5.33 13.28
CA GLU A 46 4.68 -6.72 13.54
C GLU A 46 3.22 -6.83 14.03
N ALA A 47 2.74 -5.82 14.77
CA ALA A 47 1.35 -5.73 15.23
C ALA A 47 0.33 -5.61 14.08
N GLU A 48 0.69 -5.01 12.94
CA GLU A 48 -0.17 -4.91 11.75
C GLU A 48 -0.06 -6.13 10.83
N GLN A 49 1.05 -6.87 10.90
CA GLN A 49 1.22 -8.13 10.19
C GLN A 49 0.27 -9.23 10.70
N ALA A 50 -0.14 -9.15 11.96
CA ALA A 50 -1.01 -10.13 12.62
C ALA A 50 -2.50 -9.98 12.28
N THR A 51 -2.90 -8.90 11.59
CA THR A 51 -4.27 -8.74 11.12
C THR A 51 -4.34 -9.28 9.68
N PRO A 52 -4.79 -10.53 9.45
CA PRO A 52 -5.22 -10.89 8.11
C PRO A 52 -6.28 -9.87 7.73
N ALA A 53 -6.13 -9.25 6.55
CA ALA A 53 -7.19 -8.45 5.96
C ALA A 53 -8.46 -9.30 6.07
N SER A 54 -9.34 -8.91 7.01
CA SER A 54 -10.59 -9.59 7.23
C SER A 54 -11.33 -9.40 5.93
N GLY A 55 -11.26 -10.45 5.09
CA GLY A 55 -12.04 -10.55 3.89
C GLY A 55 -13.49 -10.49 4.35
N SER A 56 -14.05 -9.29 4.31
CA SER A 56 -15.49 -9.10 4.33
C SER A 56 -16.01 -9.45 2.94
N ASP A 57 -15.79 -10.70 2.54
CA ASP A 57 -16.60 -11.40 1.56
C ASP A 57 -17.08 -12.68 2.23
N ALA A 58 -18.00 -12.49 3.16
CA ALA A 58 -18.81 -13.54 3.75
C ALA A 58 -20.22 -12.97 3.96
N SER A 59 -20.94 -12.79 2.86
CA SER A 59 -22.40 -12.85 2.87
C SER A 59 -22.85 -13.61 1.64
N THR A 60 -23.00 -14.91 1.84
CA THR A 60 -23.75 -15.88 1.03
C THR A 60 -24.29 -16.90 2.03
N PRO A 61 -25.46 -17.53 1.87
CA PRO A 61 -26.46 -17.41 0.79
C PRO A 61 -27.75 -16.66 1.19
#